data_AF-A0A820HLU4-F1
#
_entry.id   AF-A0A820HLU4-F1
#
_cell.length_a   1.000
_cell.length_b   1.000
_cell.length_c   1.000
_cell.angle_alpha   90.00
_cell.angle_beta   90.00
_cell.angle_gamma   90.00
#
_symmetry.space_group_name_H-M   'P 1'
#
loop_
_entity.id
_entity.type
_entity.pdbx_description
1 polymer ?
#
loop_
_entity_poly.entity_id
_entity_poly.type
_entity_poly.pdbx_seq_one_letter_code
_entity_poly.pdbx_strand_id
1 'polypeptide(L)'
;FFAASIDHLMTVIIGIGPVLYTLNNPDPQIQSLLFCKLRGYIFQICLMLSRWFVAFACIDRFASTSGKINLRNFAKPRITYRIIIIIIIFW
;
A
#
# COMPACT_ATOMS: atom_id res chain seq x y z
N PHE A 1 -8.90 5.67 -2.86
CA PHE A 1 -8.07 6.45 -3.80
C PHE A 1 -6.90 7.15 -3.12
N PHE A 2 -7.12 8.11 -2.21
CA PHE A 2 -6.02 8.84 -1.56
C PHE A 2 -4.96 7.94 -0.89
N ALA A 3 -5.39 6.94 -0.11
CA ALA A 3 -4.48 5.97 0.52
C ALA A 3 -3.66 5.14 -0.50
N ALA A 4 -4.27 4.76 -1.62
CA ALA A 4 -3.57 4.02 -2.68
C ALA A 4 -2.54 4.90 -3.40
N SER A 5 -2.83 6.19 -3.60
CA SER A 5 -1.88 7.14 -4.16
C SER A 5 -0.65 7.31 -3.25
N ILE A 6 -0.85 7.39 -1.94
CA ILE A 6 0.24 7.47 -0.95
C ILE A 6 1.10 6.20 -0.99
N ASP A 7 0.47 5.02 -1.00
CA ASP A 7 1.14 3.73 -1.06
C ASP A 7 1.99 3.57 -2.32
N HIS A 8 1.45 3.94 -3.49
CA HIS A 8 2.21 3.94 -4.73
C HIS A 8 3.38 4.93 -4.71
N LEU A 9 3.21 6.11 -4.13
CA LEU A 9 4.27 7.11 -4.02
C LEU A 9 5.40 6.60 -3.10
N MET A 10 5.05 5.97 -1.97
CA MET A 10 6.00 5.27 -1.09
C MET A 10 6.76 4.16 -1.82
N THR A 11 6.04 3.32 -2.57
CA THR A 11 6.63 2.23 -3.36
C THR A 11 7.67 2.75 -4.34
N VAL A 12 7.36 3.85 -5.04
CA VAL A 12 8.25 4.49 -6.00
C VAL A 12 9.50 5.06 -5.31
N ILE A 13 9.36 5.74 -4.18
CA ILE A 13 10.49 6.28 -3.43
C ILE A 13 11.43 5.16 -2.97
N ILE A 14 10.89 4.07 -2.43
CA ILE A 14 11.66 2.93 -1.91
C ILE A 14 12.31 2.14 -3.06
N GLY A 15 11.61 2.04 -4.20
CA GLY A 15 12.10 1.40 -5.42
C GLY A 15 13.25 2.17 -6.06
N ILE A 16 13.03 3.45 -6.35
CA ILE A 16 13.92 4.29 -7.18
C ILE A 16 15.00 5.00 -6.35
N GLY A 17 14.70 5.39 -5.10
CA GLY A 17 15.61 6.13 -4.22
C GLY A 17 17.03 5.54 -4.14
N PRO A 18 17.21 4.25 -3.81
CA PRO A 18 18.54 3.65 -3.75
C PRO A 18 19.21 3.50 -5.12
N VAL A 19 18.43 3.38 -6.21
CA VAL A 19 18.96 3.34 -7.59
C VAL A 19 19.56 4.70 -7.99
N LEU A 20 18.93 5.80 -7.58
CA LEU A 20 19.49 7.14 -7.78
C LEU A 20 20.71 7.38 -6.89
N TYR A 21 20.70 6.85 -5.67
CA TYR A 21 21.82 7.00 -4.74
C TYR A 21 23.09 6.28 -5.22
N THR A 22 22.94 5.07 -5.79
CA THR A 22 24.09 4.32 -6.32
C THR A 22 24.73 4.96 -7.56
N LEU A 23 24.06 5.94 -8.20
CA LEU A 23 24.62 6.65 -9.34
C LEU A 23 25.83 7.51 -8.94
N ASN A 24 25.89 7.95 -7.68
CA ASN A 24 26.90 8.90 -7.19
C ASN A 24 27.63 8.42 -5.92
N ASN A 25 27.26 7.26 -5.38
CA ASN A 25 27.82 6.68 -4.15
C ASN A 25 27.89 5.14 -4.29
N PRO A 26 28.77 4.45 -3.55
CA PRO A 26 28.81 2.98 -3.53
C PRO A 26 27.47 2.39 -3.05
N ASP A 27 27.09 1.25 -3.64
CA ASP A 27 25.81 0.57 -3.39
C ASP A 27 25.55 0.31 -1.89
N PRO A 28 24.54 0.95 -1.27
CA PRO A 28 24.19 0.72 0.13
C PRO A 28 23.64 -0.70 0.35
N GLN A 29 23.20 -1.37 -0.72
CA GLN A 29 22.73 -2.76 -0.69
C GLN A 29 23.87 -3.76 -0.44
N ILE A 30 25.09 -3.43 -0.87
CA ILE A 30 26.28 -4.28 -0.67
C ILE A 30 26.89 -4.03 0.71
N GLN A 31 26.84 -2.77 1.19
CA GLN A 31 27.35 -2.42 2.52
C GLN A 31 26.52 -2.95 3.68
N SER A 32 25.20 -3.13 3.51
CA SER A 32 24.29 -3.46 4.62
C SER A 32 23.22 -4.47 4.20
N LEU A 33 23.47 -5.75 4.50
CA LEU A 33 22.51 -6.86 4.33
C LEU A 33 21.16 -6.58 5.02
N LEU A 34 21.20 -5.90 6.18
CA LEU A 34 20.01 -5.45 6.91
C LEU A 34 19.15 -4.49 6.09
N PHE A 35 19.78 -3.50 5.44
CA PHE A 35 19.08 -2.52 4.62
C PHE A 35 18.44 -3.15 3.38
N CYS A 36 19.17 -4.07 2.74
CA CYS A 36 18.65 -4.84 1.59
C CYS A 36 17.42 -5.66 1.99
N LYS A 37 17.47 -6.35 3.13
CA LYS A 37 16.37 -7.19 3.62
C LYS A 37 15.15 -6.36 4.03
N LEU A 38 15.35 -5.28 4.80
CA LEU A 38 14.29 -4.34 5.19
C LEU A 38 13.59 -3.73 3.97
N ARG A 39 14.36 -3.28 2.98
CA ARG A 39 13.80 -2.74 1.74
C ARG A 39 12.93 -3.76 1.02
N GLY A 40 13.40 -5.01 0.90
CA GLY A 40 12.61 -6.09 0.28
C GLY A 40 11.28 -6.32 1.01
N TYR A 41 11.30 -6.38 2.33
CA TYR A 41 10.09 -6.54 3.15
C TYR A 41 9.12 -5.37 2.96
N ILE A 42 9.59 -4.12 3.11
CA ILE A 42 8.71 -2.95 2.99
C ILE A 42 8.13 -2.86 1.57
N PHE A 43 8.92 -3.14 0.54
CA PHE A 43 8.46 -3.13 -0.84
C PHE A 43 7.39 -4.21 -1.10
N GLN A 44 7.57 -5.39 -0.53
CA GLN A 44 6.57 -6.47 -0.60
C GLN A 44 5.27 -6.09 0.12
N ILE A 45 5.36 -5.46 1.29
CA ILE A 45 4.21 -4.99 2.07
C ILE A 45 3.42 -3.93 1.28
N CYS A 46 4.10 -2.93 0.72
CA CYS A 46 3.46 -1.91 -0.13
C CYS A 46 2.76 -2.54 -1.36
N LEU A 47 3.43 -3.46 -2.06
CA LEU A 47 2.82 -4.15 -3.20
C LEU A 47 1.57 -4.96 -2.80
N MET A 48 1.60 -5.63 -1.65
CA MET A 48 0.42 -6.33 -1.11
C MET A 48 -0.70 -5.34 -0.78
N LEU A 49 -0.39 -4.25 -0.06
CA LEU A 49 -1.34 -3.19 0.30
C LEU A 49 -2.03 -2.58 -0.91
N SER A 50 -1.27 -2.28 -1.98
CA SER A 50 -1.82 -1.75 -3.23
C SER A 50 -2.97 -2.61 -3.79
N ARG A 51 -2.82 -3.95 -3.77
CA ARG A 51 -3.84 -4.89 -4.26
C ARG A 51 -5.09 -4.86 -3.39
N TRP A 52 -4.90 -4.82 -2.07
CA TRP A 52 -6.01 -4.70 -1.12
C TRP A 52 -6.77 -3.40 -1.31
N PHE A 53 -6.09 -2.26 -1.50
CA PHE A 53 -6.75 -0.99 -1.75
C PHE A 53 -7.62 -1.00 -3.02
N VAL A 54 -7.16 -1.65 -4.09
CA VAL A 54 -7.95 -1.81 -5.32
C VAL A 54 -9.16 -2.72 -5.07
N ALA A 55 -8.98 -3.85 -4.37
CA ALA A 55 -10.09 -4.73 -4.01
C ALA A 55 -11.17 -4.00 -3.20
N PHE A 56 -10.79 -3.18 -2.20
CA PHE A 56 -11.74 -2.37 -1.45
C PHE A 56 -12.41 -1.31 -2.30
N ALA A 57 -11.71 -0.69 -3.25
CA ALA A 57 -12.32 0.27 -4.16
C ALA A 57 -13.40 -0.38 -5.05
N CYS A 58 -13.18 -1.63 -5.50
CA CYS A 58 -14.18 -2.40 -6.24
C CYS A 58 -15.37 -2.76 -5.35
N ILE A 59 -15.13 -3.19 -4.11
CA ILE A 59 -16.18 -3.51 -3.13
C ILE A 59 -17.02 -2.26 -2.81
N ASP A 60 -16.38 -1.11 -2.62
CA ASP A 60 -17.06 0.17 -2.34
C ASP A 60 -17.96 0.59 -3.50
N ARG A 61 -17.49 0.47 -4.75
CA ARG A 61 -18.30 0.71 -5.95
C ARG A 61 -19.46 -0.27 -6.08
N PHE A 62 -19.23 -1.56 -5.80
CA PHE A 62 -20.28 -2.58 -5.83
C PHE A 62 -21.35 -2.35 -4.76
N ALA A 63 -20.94 -2.00 -3.54
CA ALA A 63 -21.84 -1.68 -2.45
C ALA A 63 -22.67 -0.41 -2.73
N SER A 64 -22.09 0.55 -3.46
CA SER A 64 -22.77 1.79 -3.85
C SER A 64 -23.81 1.58 -4.97
N THR A 65 -23.60 0.64 -5.89
CA THR A 65 -24.55 0.32 -6.96
C THR A 65 -25.64 -0.67 -6.54
N SER A 66 -25.45 -1.39 -5.44
CA SER A 66 -26.43 -2.35 -4.94
C SER A 66 -27.60 -1.65 -4.22
N GLY A 67 -28.85 -1.93 -4.62
CA GLY A 67 -30.06 -1.32 -4.04
C GLY A 67 -30.40 -1.70 -2.60
N LYS A 68 -29.55 -2.51 -1.93
CA LYS A 68 -29.76 -2.97 -0.55
C LYS A 68 -29.17 -1.96 0.44
N ILE A 69 -30.02 -1.40 1.31
CA ILE A 69 -29.66 -0.40 2.33
C ILE A 69 -28.51 -0.85 3.25
N ASN A 70 -28.46 -2.15 3.58
CA ASN A 70 -27.40 -2.71 4.43
C ASN A 70 -26.01 -2.65 3.77
N LEU A 71 -25.91 -2.84 2.45
CA LEU A 71 -24.66 -2.72 1.70
C LEU A 71 -24.23 -1.25 1.58
N ARG A 72 -25.18 -0.34 1.39
CA ARG A 72 -24.92 1.10 1.35
C ARG A 72 -24.43 1.65 2.68
N ASN A 73 -24.88 1.09 3.81
CA ASN A 73 -24.37 1.45 5.14
C ASN A 73 -22.95 0.93 5.40
N PHE A 74 -22.54 -0.12 4.67
CA PHE A 74 -21.19 -0.70 4.75
C PHE A 74 -20.15 0.13 3.99
N ALA A 75 -20.55 0.85 2.94
CA ALA A 75 -19.73 1.83 2.20
C ALA A 75 -19.44 3.13 3.00
N LYS A 76 -19.59 3.11 4.34
CA LYS A 76 -19.26 4.25 5.19
C LYS A 76 -17.74 4.40 5.28
N PRO A 77 -17.19 5.61 5.08
CA PRO A 77 -15.75 5.84 5.10
C PRO A 77 -15.10 5.44 6.42
N ARG A 78 -15.82 5.50 7.55
CA ARG A 78 -15.35 5.04 8.86
C ARG A 78 -14.99 3.55 8.89
N ILE A 79 -15.76 2.70 8.22
CA ILE A 79 -15.51 1.25 8.17
C ILE A 79 -14.29 0.99 7.28
N THR A 80 -14.22 1.69 6.15
CA THR A 80 -13.08 1.63 5.22
C THR A 80 -11.76 1.96 5.91
N TYR A 81 -11.67 3.06 6.67
CA TYR A 81 -10.45 3.39 7.42
C TYR A 81 -10.07 2.32 8.46
N ARG A 82 -11.06 1.70 9.12
CA ARG A 82 -10.81 0.65 10.10
C ARG A 82 -10.22 -0.60 9.46
N ILE A 83 -10.74 -0.99 8.30
CA ILE A 83 -10.23 -2.14 7.54
C ILE A 83 -8.82 -1.87 7.01
N ILE A 84 -8.55 -0.66 6.53
CA ILE A 84 -7.21 -0.24 6.09
C ILE A 84 -6.20 -0.38 7.22
N ILE A 85 -6.52 0.11 8.43
CA ILE A 85 -5.63 0.00 9.59
C ILE A 85 -5.38 -1.46 9.96
N ILE A 86 -6.40 -2.32 9.96
CA ILE A 86 -6.26 -3.75 10.27
C ILE A 86 -5.30 -4.43 9.28
N ILE A 87 -5.39 -4.09 8.00
CA ILE A 87 -4.55 -4.70 6.96
C ILE A 87 -3.11 -4.21 7.03
N ILE A 88 -2.90 -2.94 7.41
CA ILE A 88 -1.56 -2.40 7.67
C ILE A 88 -0.92 -3.08 8.90
N ILE A 89 -1.70 -3.46 9.91
CA ILE A 89 -1.19 -4.17 11.09
C ILE A 89 -0.89 -5.64 10.79
N PHE A 90 -1.64 -6.24 9.86
CA PHE A 90 -1.53 -7.67 9.55
C PHE A 90 -0.37 -8.00 8.59
N TRP A 91 0.15 -7.00 7.86
CA TRP A 91 1.29 -7.12 6.93
C TRP A 91 2.52 -6.38 7.45
#